data_AF-A0A7G8F2E6-F1
#
_entry.id   AF-A0A7G8F2E6-F1
#
_cell.length_a   1.000
_cell.length_b   1.000
_cell.length_c   1.000
_cell.angle_alpha   90.00
_cell.angle_beta   90.00
_cell.angle_gamma   90.00
#
_symmetry.space_group_name_H-M   'P 1'
#
loop_
_entity.id
_entity.type
_entity.pdbx_description
1 polymer ?
#
loop_
_entity_poly.entity_id
_entity_poly.type
_entity_poly.pdbx_seq_one_letter_code
_entity_poly.pdbx_strand_id
1 'polypeptide(L)'
;MSTLNSRLQFSVLNRKKGQNLLEKGFTLVELMIVIVVVGVLSAVALPNFLGVKDKAQAGAQVGEFVGLAKECSTAIIIEGPYPNDYPAESIEGISRDCNNAGDTSTAPTSDVIFTSTIEEGSTAKAKCGPKIEFGAGETCLITVKSENGAIEFTQPTGDE
;
A
#
# COMPACT_ATOMS: atom_id res chain seq x y z
N MET A 1 25.71 49.01 65.40
CA MET A 1 24.60 48.17 64.89
C MET A 1 24.62 48.29 63.37
N SER A 2 24.86 47.28 62.54
CA SER A 2 24.63 45.84 62.68
C SER A 2 25.76 45.06 62.00
N THR A 3 26.41 44.17 62.75
CA THR A 3 27.40 43.21 62.22
C THR A 3 26.63 42.03 61.65
N LEU A 4 26.44 42.00 60.32
CA LEU A 4 25.86 40.84 59.65
C LEU A 4 26.82 39.64 59.78
N ASN A 5 26.30 38.56 60.37
CA ASN A 5 27.01 37.33 60.66
C ASN A 5 27.53 36.68 59.37
N SER A 6 28.86 36.57 59.22
CA SER A 6 29.56 36.09 58.03
C SER A 6 29.21 34.64 57.64
N ARG A 7 28.59 33.87 58.55
CA ARG A 7 28.11 32.52 58.25
C ARG A 7 26.82 32.49 57.43
N LEU A 8 25.99 33.53 57.50
CA LEU A 8 24.77 33.65 56.70
C LEU A 8 25.05 34.19 55.29
N GLN A 9 26.17 34.90 55.09
CA GLN A 9 26.60 35.32 53.76
C GLN A 9 27.06 34.13 52.90
N PHE A 10 27.70 33.13 53.51
CA PHE A 10 28.19 31.95 52.79
C PHE A 10 27.06 31.00 52.35
N SER A 11 25.94 30.94 53.08
CA SER A 11 24.76 30.16 52.68
C SER A 11 23.92 30.83 51.59
N VAL A 12 23.97 32.17 51.46
CA VAL A 12 23.34 32.90 50.34
C VAL A 12 24.18 32.77 49.06
N LEU A 13 25.51 32.77 49.15
CA LEU A 13 26.40 32.62 48.00
C LEU A 13 26.35 31.21 47.36
N ASN A 14 25.91 30.19 48.09
CA ASN A 14 25.76 28.84 47.55
C ASN A 14 24.40 28.58 46.86
N ARG A 15 23.46 29.53 46.92
CA ARG A 15 22.13 29.39 46.27
C ARG A 15 22.13 29.77 44.78
N LYS A 16 23.27 30.22 44.23
CA LYS A 16 23.41 30.59 42.82
C LYS A 16 24.21 29.59 41.97
N LYS A 17 24.51 28.40 42.51
CA LYS A 17 25.16 27.29 41.80
C LYS A 17 24.25 26.06 41.70
N GLY A 18 22.99 26.31 41.43
CA GLY A 18 21.98 25.32 41.07
C GLY A 18 21.03 25.91 40.04
N GLN A 19 21.53 26.86 39.22
CA GLN A 19 20.81 27.22 38.01
C GLN A 19 20.85 25.98 37.13
N ASN A 20 19.67 25.44 36.83
CA ASN A 20 19.46 24.32 35.94
C ASN A 20 20.36 24.48 34.69
N LEU A 21 21.52 23.81 34.67
CA LEU A 21 22.34 23.66 33.46
C LEU A 21 21.66 22.75 32.42
N LEU A 22 20.38 22.42 32.65
CA LEU A 22 19.56 21.44 31.96
C LEU A 22 18.30 22.06 31.35
N GLU A 23 17.98 23.33 31.61
CA GLU A 23 16.91 24.04 30.87
C GLU A 23 17.49 24.74 29.63
N LYS A 24 18.27 23.98 28.84
CA LYS A 24 18.60 24.38 27.45
C LYS A 24 17.35 24.15 26.61
N GLY A 25 16.54 25.18 26.46
CA GLY A 25 15.43 25.18 25.49
C GLY A 25 15.97 24.96 24.07
N PHE A 26 15.18 24.26 23.25
CA PHE A 26 15.46 24.05 21.82
C PHE A 26 15.59 25.41 21.13
N THR A 27 16.67 25.63 20.39
CA THR A 27 16.84 26.92 19.69
C THR A 27 16.00 26.92 18.41
N LEU A 28 15.41 28.07 18.05
CA LEU A 28 14.62 28.20 16.81
C LEU A 28 15.48 27.86 15.57
N VAL A 29 16.77 28.21 15.62
CA VAL A 29 17.74 27.91 14.56
C VAL A 29 17.96 26.40 14.41
N GLU A 30 18.04 25.66 15.53
CA GLU A 30 18.17 24.20 15.51
C GLU A 30 16.93 23.55 14.87
N LEU A 31 15.74 24.06 15.16
CA LEU A 31 14.52 23.60 14.48
C LEU A 31 14.53 23.92 12.98
N MET A 32 14.97 25.12 12.60
CA MET A 32 15.03 25.55 11.21
C MET A 32 15.96 24.69 10.35
N ILE A 33 17.15 24.37 10.87
CA ILE A 33 18.10 23.53 10.12
C ILE A 33 17.52 22.12 9.94
N VAL A 34 16.85 21.57 10.95
CA VAL A 34 16.24 20.24 10.87
C VAL A 34 15.16 20.19 9.78
N ILE A 35 14.24 21.15 9.73
CA ILE A 35 13.19 21.15 8.68
C ILE A 35 13.77 21.34 7.28
N VAL A 36 14.86 22.10 7.14
CA VAL A 36 15.54 22.28 5.85
C VAL A 36 16.18 20.97 5.40
N VAL A 37 16.89 20.28 6.28
CA VAL A 37 17.51 18.98 5.97
C VAL A 37 16.45 17.93 5.62
N VAL A 38 15.38 17.81 6.43
CA VAL A 38 14.27 16.88 6.15
C VAL A 38 13.56 17.24 4.85
N GLY A 39 13.41 18.54 4.54
CA GLY A 39 12.81 19.00 3.29
C GLY A 39 13.60 18.56 2.05
N VAL A 40 14.93 18.73 2.07
CA VAL A 40 15.81 18.30 0.96
C VAL A 40 15.77 16.78 0.78
N LEU A 41 15.85 16.01 1.87
CA LEU A 41 15.80 14.55 1.81
C LEU A 41 14.43 14.05 1.30
N SER A 42 13.33 14.67 1.75
CA SER A 42 11.97 14.30 1.33
C SER A 42 11.72 14.59 -0.14
N ALA A 43 12.24 15.70 -0.68
CA ALA A 43 12.05 16.07 -2.07
C ALA A 43 12.62 15.03 -3.06
N VAL A 44 13.73 14.36 -2.70
CA VAL A 44 14.35 13.31 -3.53
C VAL A 44 13.73 11.94 -3.26
N ALA A 45 13.37 11.64 -2.00
CA ALA A 45 12.87 10.33 -1.61
C ALA A 45 11.39 10.09 -1.97
N LEU A 46 10.54 11.13 -1.85
CA LEU A 46 9.10 11.01 -2.05
C LEU A 46 8.67 10.49 -3.43
N PRO A 47 9.19 10.99 -4.58
CA PRO A 47 8.74 10.49 -5.89
C PRO A 47 9.04 9.00 -6.10
N ASN A 48 10.17 8.51 -5.57
CA ASN A 48 10.50 7.09 -5.62
C ASN A 48 9.57 6.27 -4.71
N PHE A 49 9.30 6.76 -3.50
CA PHE A 49 8.40 6.09 -2.57
C PHE A 49 6.98 5.93 -3.13
N LEU A 50 6.45 6.96 -3.79
CA LEU A 50 5.14 6.89 -4.44
C LEU A 50 5.09 5.82 -5.54
N GLY A 51 6.09 5.77 -6.43
CA GLY A 51 6.15 4.73 -7.47
C GLY A 51 6.27 3.30 -6.91
N VAL A 52 6.98 3.11 -5.79
CA VAL A 52 7.06 1.80 -5.11
C VAL A 52 5.73 1.43 -4.46
N LYS A 53 5.04 2.39 -3.82
CA LYS A 53 3.73 2.17 -3.22
C LYS A 53 2.71 1.74 -4.27
N ASP A 54 2.64 2.45 -5.39
CA ASP A 54 1.71 2.15 -6.48
C ASP A 54 1.98 0.76 -7.08
N LYS A 55 3.27 0.42 -7.28
CA LYS A 55 3.68 -0.91 -7.73
C LYS A 55 3.29 -2.01 -6.73
N ALA A 56 3.46 -1.76 -5.43
CA ALA A 56 3.07 -2.70 -4.40
C ALA A 56 1.56 -2.90 -4.36
N GLN A 57 0.78 -1.83 -4.51
CA GLN A 57 -0.68 -1.89 -4.57
C GLN A 57 -1.14 -2.68 -5.80
N ALA A 58 -0.66 -2.36 -6.99
CA ALA A 58 -1.01 -3.09 -8.22
C ALA A 58 -0.58 -4.57 -8.15
N GLY A 59 0.60 -4.86 -7.58
CA GLY A 59 1.07 -6.23 -7.38
C GLY A 59 0.23 -7.02 -6.36
N ALA A 60 -0.22 -6.38 -5.28
CA ALA A 60 -1.10 -7.00 -4.30
C ALA A 60 -2.47 -7.34 -4.90
N GLN A 61 -3.04 -6.41 -5.66
CA GLN A 61 -4.32 -6.60 -6.36
C GLN A 61 -4.25 -7.79 -7.33
N VAL A 62 -3.24 -7.85 -8.20
CA VAL A 62 -3.08 -8.99 -9.11
C VAL A 62 -2.85 -10.29 -8.35
N GLY A 63 -2.06 -10.26 -7.27
CA GLY A 63 -1.79 -11.43 -6.44
C GLY A 63 -3.07 -12.01 -5.82
N GLU A 64 -3.96 -11.14 -5.37
CA GLU A 64 -5.28 -11.52 -4.86
C GLU A 64 -6.12 -12.18 -5.95
N PHE A 65 -6.30 -11.52 -7.11
CA PHE A 65 -7.09 -12.09 -8.20
C PHE A 65 -6.53 -13.40 -8.77
N VAL A 66 -5.21 -13.58 -8.79
CA VAL A 66 -4.61 -14.87 -9.15
C VAL A 66 -4.97 -15.96 -8.13
N GLY A 67 -5.08 -15.61 -6.85
CA GLY A 67 -5.59 -16.51 -5.82
C GLY A 67 -7.03 -16.91 -6.10
N LEU A 68 -7.90 -15.92 -6.33
CA LEU A 68 -9.32 -16.15 -6.62
C LEU A 68 -9.54 -16.97 -7.89
N ALA A 69 -8.83 -16.63 -8.96
CA ALA A 69 -8.89 -17.34 -10.24
C ALA A 69 -8.48 -18.82 -10.10
N LYS A 70 -7.51 -19.13 -9.24
CA LYS A 70 -7.13 -20.52 -8.93
C LYS A 70 -8.22 -21.24 -8.17
N GLU A 71 -8.84 -20.60 -7.20
CA GLU A 71 -9.96 -21.19 -6.48
C GLU A 71 -11.13 -21.49 -7.44
N CYS A 72 -11.50 -20.55 -8.31
CA CYS A 72 -12.50 -20.80 -9.36
C CYS A 72 -12.10 -21.92 -10.31
N SER A 73 -10.84 -21.94 -10.78
CA SER A 73 -10.31 -23.00 -11.63
C SER A 73 -10.46 -24.37 -10.97
N THR A 74 -10.08 -24.48 -9.69
CA THR A 74 -10.24 -25.73 -8.95
C THR A 74 -11.71 -26.12 -8.78
N ALA A 75 -12.60 -25.16 -8.49
CA ALA A 75 -14.03 -25.41 -8.34
C ALA A 75 -14.68 -25.89 -9.64
N ILE A 76 -14.24 -25.37 -10.79
CA ILE A 76 -14.69 -25.82 -12.12
C ILE A 76 -14.23 -27.26 -12.40
N ILE A 77 -12.96 -27.57 -12.09
CA ILE A 77 -12.38 -28.90 -12.35
C ILE A 77 -13.04 -29.98 -11.47
N ILE A 78 -13.38 -29.65 -10.22
CA ILE A 78 -13.99 -30.60 -9.28
C ILE A 78 -15.53 -30.55 -9.27
N GLU A 79 -16.13 -29.68 -10.09
CA GLU A 79 -17.56 -29.44 -10.21
C GLU A 79 -18.25 -29.06 -8.87
N GLY A 80 -17.72 -28.05 -8.19
CA GLY A 80 -18.34 -27.36 -7.04
C GLY A 80 -17.48 -27.25 -5.78
N PRO A 81 -18.02 -26.74 -4.65
CA PRO A 81 -18.82 -25.53 -4.61
C PRO A 81 -18.02 -24.32 -5.14
N TYR A 82 -18.70 -23.41 -5.83
CA TYR A 82 -18.08 -22.24 -6.44
C TYR A 82 -17.98 -21.09 -5.43
N PRO A 83 -16.77 -20.58 -5.14
CA PRO A 83 -16.62 -19.44 -4.23
C PRO A 83 -17.31 -18.18 -4.77
N ASN A 84 -17.99 -17.47 -3.87
CA ASN A 84 -18.82 -16.31 -4.22
C ASN A 84 -18.75 -15.14 -3.22
N ASP A 85 -17.89 -15.23 -2.20
CA ASP A 85 -17.86 -14.26 -1.10
C ASP A 85 -16.42 -13.80 -0.84
N TYR A 86 -15.79 -13.26 -1.88
CA TYR A 86 -14.44 -12.72 -1.79
C TYR A 86 -14.43 -11.39 -1.03
N PRO A 87 -13.58 -11.19 -0.01
CA PRO A 87 -13.60 -9.99 0.83
C PRO A 87 -13.51 -8.71 -0.01
N ALA A 88 -14.42 -7.78 0.29
CA ALA A 88 -14.68 -6.55 -0.46
C ALA A 88 -13.70 -5.43 -0.11
N GLU A 89 -12.40 -5.58 -0.30
CA GLU A 89 -11.48 -4.49 0.04
C GLU A 89 -10.43 -4.28 -1.05
N SER A 90 -10.79 -3.56 -2.12
CA SER A 90 -10.07 -2.33 -2.52
C SER A 90 -10.26 -1.82 -3.97
N ILE A 91 -11.13 -2.37 -4.83
CA ILE A 91 -11.31 -1.78 -6.18
C ILE A 91 -12.75 -1.87 -6.70
N GLU A 92 -13.28 -0.74 -7.19
CA GLU A 92 -14.51 -0.66 -7.97
C GLU A 92 -14.33 -1.30 -9.37
N GLY A 93 -15.33 -2.05 -9.85
CA GLY A 93 -15.40 -2.48 -11.25
C GLY A 93 -15.00 -3.93 -11.57
N ILE A 94 -14.90 -4.82 -10.58
CA ILE A 94 -14.45 -6.21 -10.78
C ILE A 94 -15.55 -7.17 -10.31
N SER A 95 -15.86 -8.20 -11.12
CA SER A 95 -16.81 -9.26 -10.72
C SER A 95 -16.22 -10.09 -9.59
N ARG A 96 -16.98 -10.26 -8.51
CA ARG A 96 -16.52 -10.78 -7.20
C ARG A 96 -16.99 -12.21 -6.94
N ASP A 97 -17.10 -13.00 -7.99
CA ASP A 97 -17.65 -14.36 -7.92
C ASP A 97 -17.02 -15.27 -8.97
N CYS A 98 -16.93 -16.56 -8.66
CA CYS A 98 -16.64 -17.60 -9.65
C CYS A 98 -17.84 -17.90 -10.56
N ASN A 99 -19.01 -17.35 -10.24
CA ASN A 99 -20.24 -17.55 -10.99
C ASN A 99 -21.12 -16.32 -10.76
N ASN A 100 -21.38 -15.54 -11.83
CA ASN A 100 -21.93 -14.18 -11.95
C ASN A 100 -23.25 -13.82 -11.18
N ALA A 101 -23.62 -14.55 -10.14
CA ALA A 101 -24.86 -14.35 -9.37
C ALA A 101 -24.77 -14.86 -7.92
N GLY A 102 -23.58 -15.17 -7.41
CA GLY A 102 -23.44 -15.74 -6.08
C GLY A 102 -23.99 -17.16 -5.92
N ASP A 103 -24.19 -17.89 -7.02
CA ASP A 103 -24.58 -19.30 -7.00
C ASP A 103 -23.35 -20.18 -6.78
N THR A 104 -23.29 -20.85 -5.63
CA THR A 104 -22.21 -21.76 -5.24
C THR A 104 -22.41 -23.19 -5.72
N SER A 105 -23.57 -23.50 -6.30
CA SER A 105 -24.03 -24.87 -6.57
C SER A 105 -24.00 -25.24 -8.06
N THR A 106 -24.03 -24.25 -8.95
CA THR A 106 -23.99 -24.46 -10.40
C THR A 106 -22.66 -24.00 -10.96
N ALA A 107 -22.16 -24.72 -11.97
CA ALA A 107 -20.98 -24.30 -12.72
C ALA A 107 -21.19 -22.97 -13.44
N PRO A 108 -20.15 -22.11 -13.56
CA PRO A 108 -20.22 -20.93 -14.40
C PRO A 108 -20.52 -21.34 -15.85
N THR A 109 -21.51 -20.68 -16.47
CA THR A 109 -21.92 -20.91 -17.86
C THR A 109 -21.14 -20.03 -18.85
N SER A 110 -20.33 -19.12 -18.34
CA SER A 110 -19.49 -18.19 -19.08
C SER A 110 -18.13 -18.07 -18.39
N ASP A 111 -17.12 -17.66 -19.15
CA ASP A 111 -15.79 -17.38 -18.61
C ASP A 111 -15.85 -16.35 -17.48
N VAL A 112 -15.09 -16.60 -16.42
CA VAL A 112 -14.98 -15.70 -15.26
C VAL A 112 -13.80 -14.76 -15.51
N ILE A 113 -14.03 -13.46 -15.49
CA ILE A 113 -13.01 -12.46 -15.83
C ILE A 113 -12.75 -11.55 -14.62
N PHE A 114 -11.52 -11.58 -14.13
CA PHE A 114 -11.02 -10.63 -13.15
C PHE A 114 -10.23 -9.55 -13.87
N THR A 115 -10.47 -8.29 -13.54
CA THR A 115 -9.83 -7.13 -14.19
C THR A 115 -9.02 -6.39 -13.16
N SER A 116 -7.78 -6.00 -13.46
CA SER A 116 -6.98 -5.11 -12.62
C SER A 116 -6.45 -3.97 -13.48
N THR A 117 -6.58 -2.74 -13.00
CA THR A 117 -6.17 -1.53 -13.73
C THR A 117 -5.24 -0.71 -12.86
N ILE A 118 -4.16 -0.17 -13.44
CA ILE A 118 -3.33 0.83 -12.77
C ILE A 118 -3.86 2.21 -13.14
N GLU A 119 -4.12 3.05 -12.13
CA GLU A 119 -4.58 4.43 -12.33
C GLU A 119 -3.70 5.21 -13.31
N GLU A 120 -4.34 6.02 -14.17
CA GLU A 120 -3.65 6.90 -15.09
C GLU A 120 -2.76 7.90 -14.34
N GLY A 121 -1.50 8.04 -14.77
CA GLY A 121 -0.52 8.92 -14.14
C GLY A 121 0.42 8.24 -13.15
N SER A 122 0.22 6.97 -12.82
CA SER A 122 1.22 6.21 -12.07
C SER A 122 2.45 5.88 -12.93
N THR A 123 3.65 5.84 -12.35
CA THR A 123 4.84 5.29 -13.01
C THR A 123 5.06 3.81 -12.69
N ALA A 124 4.12 3.18 -11.97
CA ALA A 124 4.22 1.80 -11.56
C ALA A 124 4.12 0.83 -12.74
N LYS A 125 4.84 -0.29 -12.61
CA LYS A 125 4.70 -1.46 -13.47
C LYS A 125 4.42 -2.69 -12.61
N ALA A 126 3.38 -3.43 -12.93
CA ALA A 126 3.02 -4.67 -12.26
C ALA A 126 3.07 -5.86 -13.21
N LYS A 127 3.17 -7.06 -12.65
CA LYS A 127 3.16 -8.31 -13.41
C LYS A 127 1.77 -8.91 -13.40
N CYS A 128 1.31 -9.31 -14.57
CA CYS A 128 0.08 -10.06 -14.82
C CYS A 128 0.47 -11.48 -15.27
N GLY A 129 0.40 -12.46 -14.38
CA GLY A 129 0.87 -13.81 -14.69
C GLY A 129 2.39 -13.90 -15.00
N PRO A 130 2.84 -14.93 -15.73
CA PRO A 130 4.27 -15.24 -15.89
C PRO A 130 5.01 -14.38 -16.91
N LYS A 131 4.30 -13.77 -17.88
CA LYS A 131 4.91 -13.12 -19.05
C LYS A 131 4.42 -11.71 -19.35
N ILE A 132 3.39 -11.23 -18.68
CA ILE A 132 2.78 -9.93 -18.99
C ILE A 132 3.19 -8.93 -17.92
N GLU A 133 3.66 -7.76 -18.35
CA GLU A 133 3.87 -6.59 -17.51
C GLU A 133 2.95 -5.49 -18.02
N PHE A 134 2.27 -4.80 -17.12
CA PHE A 134 1.36 -3.70 -17.45
C PHE A 134 1.69 -2.46 -16.62
N GLY A 135 1.49 -1.29 -17.21
CA GLY A 135 1.74 0.03 -16.66
C GLY A 135 0.47 0.86 -16.47
N ALA A 136 0.63 2.17 -16.24
CA ALA A 136 -0.51 3.06 -16.04
C ALA A 136 -1.43 3.16 -17.26
N GLY A 137 -2.73 3.13 -17.01
CA GLY A 137 -3.76 3.11 -18.04
C GLY A 137 -3.95 1.75 -18.72
N GLU A 138 -3.07 0.78 -18.47
CA GLU A 138 -3.21 -0.59 -18.98
C GLU A 138 -4.02 -1.44 -18.00
N THR A 139 -4.75 -2.41 -18.54
CA THR A 139 -5.54 -3.36 -17.76
C THR A 139 -4.96 -4.77 -17.88
N CYS A 140 -5.01 -5.52 -16.80
CA CYS A 140 -4.71 -6.95 -16.74
C CYS A 140 -6.03 -7.69 -16.59
N LEU A 141 -6.32 -8.59 -17.52
CA LEU A 141 -7.48 -9.47 -17.50
C LEU A 141 -7.00 -10.89 -17.17
N ILE A 142 -7.61 -11.48 -16.15
CA ILE A 142 -7.39 -12.87 -15.75
C ILE A 142 -8.70 -13.59 -16.04
N THR A 143 -8.67 -14.47 -17.05
CA THR A 143 -9.85 -15.21 -17.50
C THR A 143 -9.74 -16.65 -17.04
N VAL A 144 -10.75 -17.13 -16.32
CA VAL A 144 -10.93 -18.55 -16.01
C VAL A 144 -11.96 -19.12 -16.97
N LYS A 145 -11.52 -20.05 -17.82
CA LYS A 145 -12.36 -20.73 -18.79
C LYS A 145 -13.39 -21.60 -18.09
N SER A 146 -14.66 -21.37 -18.39
CA SER A 146 -15.77 -22.15 -17.82
C SER A 146 -15.75 -23.63 -18.25
N GLU A 147 -15.25 -23.93 -19.45
CA GLU A 147 -15.27 -25.28 -20.04
C GLU A 147 -14.28 -26.26 -19.38
N ASN A 148 -13.13 -25.75 -18.90
CA ASN A 148 -12.02 -26.59 -18.45
C ASN A 148 -11.26 -26.03 -17.25
N GLY A 149 -11.68 -24.89 -16.69
CA GLY A 149 -11.01 -24.21 -15.60
C GLY A 149 -9.65 -23.62 -15.95
N ALA A 150 -9.26 -23.53 -17.23
CA ALA A 150 -7.96 -22.98 -17.62
C ALA A 150 -7.86 -21.49 -17.28
N ILE A 151 -6.72 -21.06 -16.76
CA ILE A 151 -6.45 -19.66 -16.42
C ILE A 151 -5.62 -19.02 -17.53
N GLU A 152 -6.18 -18.00 -18.15
CA GLU A 152 -5.52 -17.19 -19.18
C GLU A 152 -5.27 -15.78 -18.66
N PHE A 153 -4.08 -15.26 -18.94
CA PHE A 153 -3.70 -13.90 -18.64
C PHE A 153 -3.64 -13.14 -19.96
N THR A 154 -4.38 -12.04 -20.06
CA THR A 154 -4.31 -11.16 -21.21
C THR A 154 -4.21 -9.71 -20.77
N GLN A 155 -3.47 -8.94 -21.54
CA GLN A 155 -3.58 -7.49 -21.54
C GLN A 155 -4.41 -7.19 -22.78
N PRO A 156 -5.53 -6.43 -22.71
CA PRO A 156 -6.01 -5.79 -23.90
C PRO A 156 -4.89 -4.81 -24.28
N THR A 157 -4.08 -5.22 -25.25
CA THR A 157 -3.24 -4.27 -25.97
C THR A 157 -4.19 -3.19 -26.43
N GLY A 158 -3.94 -1.95 -26.03
CA GLY A 158 -4.62 -0.81 -26.61
C GLY A 158 -4.39 -0.87 -28.12
N ASP A 159 -5.35 -1.44 -28.85
CA ASP A 159 -5.46 -1.26 -30.28
C ASP A 159 -5.88 0.20 -30.45
N GLU A 160 -4.89 1.01 -30.84
CA GLU A 160 -4.94 2.32 -31.52
C GLU A 160 -5.91 3.41 -31.01
#